data_AF-A0A2H3AZM3-F1
#
_entry.id   AF-A0A2H3AZM3-F1
#
_cell.length_a   1.000
_cell.length_b   1.000
_cell.length_c   1.000
_cell.angle_alpha   90.00
_cell.angle_beta   90.00
_cell.angle_gamma   90.00
#
_symmetry.space_group_name_H-M   'P 1'
#
loop_
_entity.id
_entity.type
_entity.pdbx_description
1 polymer ?
#
loop_
_entity_poly.entity_id
_entity_poly.type
_entity_poly.pdbx_seq_one_letter_code
_entity_poly.pdbx_strand_id
1 'polypeptide(L)'
;INASVSQTTRFAPFELNGGYLPSMLREFREKDQPPPGIKKFASQTLAILAEAHDTIIKSHVFQTHHTNKKRSSEPPIQEGDLVYLSTCN
;
A
#
# COMPACT_ATOMS: atom_id res chain seq x y z
N ILE A 1 -0.47 -2.01 -10.18
CA ILE A 1 -0.78 -1.76 -11.61
C ILE A 1 -0.96 -0.26 -11.85
N ASN A 2 -2.07 0.37 -11.44
CA ASN A 2 -2.30 1.80 -11.77
C ASN A 2 -1.45 2.81 -10.97
N ALA A 3 -0.95 2.41 -9.80
CA ALA A 3 0.01 3.19 -8.99
C ALA A 3 1.47 2.75 -9.19
N SER A 4 1.71 1.76 -10.05
CA SER A 4 3.06 1.25 -10.32
C SER A 4 3.71 2.10 -11.41
N VAL A 5 4.95 2.51 -11.20
CA VAL A 5 5.71 3.32 -12.16
C VAL A 5 6.20 2.46 -13.32
N SER A 6 5.96 2.91 -14.55
CA SER A 6 6.51 2.26 -15.75
C SER A 6 8.00 2.53 -15.88
N GLN A 7 8.79 1.52 -16.24
CA GLN A 7 10.23 1.70 -16.49
C GLN A 7 10.51 2.58 -17.71
N THR A 8 9.66 2.53 -18.73
CA THR A 8 9.84 3.25 -19.99
C THR A 8 9.44 4.72 -19.90
N THR A 9 8.34 5.02 -19.21
CA THR A 9 7.82 6.40 -19.11
C THR A 9 8.19 7.08 -17.79
N ARG A 10 8.59 6.30 -16.78
CA ARG A 10 8.79 6.75 -15.39
C ARG A 10 7.57 7.39 -14.73
N PHE A 11 6.38 7.15 -15.28
CA PHE A 11 5.11 7.59 -14.71
C PHE A 11 4.21 6.40 -14.40
N ALA A 12 3.42 6.52 -13.34
CA ALA A 12 2.31 5.62 -13.07
C ALA A 12 1.09 5.99 -13.94
N PRO A 13 0.24 5.03 -14.35
CA PRO A 13 -0.99 5.32 -15.09
C PRO A 13 -1.90 6.37 -14.45
N PHE A 14 -1.97 6.44 -13.12
CA PHE A 14 -2.73 7.49 -12.43
C PHE A 14 -2.16 8.91 -12.64
N GLU A 15 -0.84 9.05 -12.73
CA GLU A 15 -0.21 10.34 -13.02
C GLU A 15 -0.48 10.79 -14.45
N LEU A 16 -0.48 9.85 -15.40
CA LEU A 16 -0.77 10.16 -16.81
C LEU A 16 -2.23 10.51 -17.06
N ASN A 17 -3.16 9.80 -16.42
CA ASN A 17 -4.60 10.03 -16.63
C ASN A 17 -5.17 11.15 -15.75
N GLY A 18 -4.66 11.29 -14.53
CA GLY A 18 -5.22 12.16 -13.51
C GLY A 18 -4.29 13.27 -13.01
N GLY A 19 -3.00 13.25 -13.38
CA GLY A 19 -2.02 14.23 -12.92
C GLY A 19 -1.60 14.08 -11.45
N TYR A 20 -2.10 13.08 -10.73
CA TYR A 20 -1.73 12.81 -9.34
C TYR A 20 -1.87 11.34 -9.01
N LEU A 21 -1.03 10.87 -8.08
CA LEU A 21 -1.25 9.59 -7.40
C LEU A 21 -2.35 9.74 -6.36
N PRO A 22 -3.42 8.93 -6.40
CA PRO A 22 -4.44 8.93 -5.37
C PRO A 22 -3.80 8.58 -4.03
N SER A 23 -3.93 9.47 -3.05
CA SER A 23 -3.67 9.17 -1.65
C SER A 23 -5.00 8.99 -0.94
N MET A 24 -5.14 7.91 -0.17
CA MET A 24 -6.34 7.64 0.63
C MET A 24 -6.52 8.70 1.72
N LEU A 25 -5.43 9.17 2.31
CA LEU A 25 -5.41 10.33 3.20
C LEU A 25 -4.81 11.50 2.43
N ARG A 26 -5.68 12.30 1.80
CA ARG A 26 -5.28 13.65 1.39
C ARG A 26 -5.29 14.50 2.66
N GLU A 27 -4.13 15.07 3.02
CA GLU A 27 -4.06 16.03 4.11
C GLU A 27 -5.10 17.12 3.87
N PHE A 28 -6.09 17.20 4.75
CA PHE A 28 -7.02 18.32 4.74
C PHE A 28 -6.25 19.55 5.20
N ARG A 29 -5.73 20.32 4.25
CA ARG A 29 -5.14 21.63 4.56
C ARG A 29 -6.28 22.54 5.00
N GLU A 30 -6.36 22.83 6.31
CA GLU A 30 -7.26 23.83 6.90
C GLU A 30 -6.89 25.26 6.44
N LYS A 31 -6.84 25.51 5.13
CA LYS A 31 -6.56 26.85 4.59
C LYS A 31 -7.70 27.82 4.88
N ASP A 32 -8.92 27.29 4.93
CA ASP A 32 -10.12 27.99 5.36
C ASP A 32 -10.62 27.26 6.60
N GLN A 33 -11.04 27.94 7.67
CA GLN A 33 -11.66 27.27 8.81
C GLN A 33 -13.07 26.81 8.40
N PRO A 34 -13.33 25.52 8.12
CA PRO A 34 -14.68 25.10 7.77
C PRO A 34 -15.60 25.19 8.99
N PRO A 35 -16.92 25.34 8.78
CA PRO A 35 -17.92 25.29 9.83
C PRO A 35 -17.74 24.08 10.79
N PRO A 36 -18.07 24.22 12.09
CA PRO A 36 -17.81 23.17 13.09
C PRO A 36 -18.41 21.80 12.76
N GLY A 37 -19.60 21.76 12.13
CA GLY A 37 -20.23 20.53 11.69
C GLY A 37 -19.43 19.80 10.60
N ILE A 38 -18.85 20.54 9.66
CA ILE A 38 -18.00 20.00 8.59
C ILE A 38 -16.69 19.47 9.18
N LYS A 39 -16.08 20.18 10.15
CA LYS A 39 -14.91 19.69 10.88
C LYS A 39 -15.19 18.34 11.54
N LYS A 40 -16.27 18.26 12.32
CA LYS A 40 -16.65 17.04 13.03
C LYS A 40 -16.85 15.86 12.08
N PHE A 41 -17.57 16.08 10.99
CA PHE A 41 -17.80 15.06 9.96
C PHE A 41 -16.49 14.62 9.28
N ALA A 42 -15.64 15.57 8.88
CA ALA A 42 -14.36 15.27 8.25
C ALA A 42 -13.45 14.46 9.18
N SER A 43 -13.33 14.85 10.46
CA SER A 43 -12.54 14.12 11.45
C SER A 43 -13.07 12.69 11.67
N GLN A 44 -14.39 12.52 11.77
CA GLN A 44 -15.00 11.19 11.91
C GLN A 44 -14.76 10.32 10.67
N THR A 45 -14.88 10.90 9.48
CA THR A 45 -14.65 10.19 8.21
C THR A 45 -13.19 9.74 8.08
N LEU A 46 -12.24 10.61 8.46
CA LEU A 46 -10.82 10.25 8.49
C LEU A 46 -10.51 9.13 9.49
N ALA A 47 -11.16 9.14 10.66
CA ALA A 47 -11.00 8.08 11.65
C ALA A 47 -11.53 6.73 11.15
N ILE A 48 -12.74 6.70 10.58
CA ILE A 48 -13.33 5.48 9.99
C ILE A 48 -12.45 4.96 8.84
N LEU A 49 -11.92 5.86 8.01
CA LEU A 49 -11.03 5.49 6.91
C LEU A 49 -9.72 4.87 7.41
N ALA A 50 -9.14 5.43 8.48
CA ALA A 50 -7.93 4.89 9.11
C ALA A 50 -8.19 3.50 9.71
N GLU A 51 -9.31 3.30 10.40
CA GLU A 51 -9.70 2.00 10.96
C GLU A 51 -9.92 0.93 9.88
N ALA A 52 -10.58 1.30 8.78
CA ALA A 52 -10.75 0.41 7.63
C ALA A 52 -9.40 0.00 7.04
N HIS A 53 -8.44 0.94 6.94
CA HIS A 53 -7.11 0.68 6.44
C HIS A 53 -6.34 -0.30 7.34
N ASP A 54 -6.37 -0.11 8.66
CA ASP A 54 -5.74 -1.01 9.62
C ASP A 54 -6.33 -2.42 9.52
N THR A 55 -7.64 -2.53 9.30
CA THR A 55 -8.32 -3.82 9.11
C THR A 55 -7.85 -4.53 7.84
N ILE A 56 -7.71 -3.80 6.74
CA ILE A 56 -7.18 -4.33 5.48
C ILE A 56 -5.73 -4.79 5.66
N ILE A 57 -4.86 -3.98 6.27
CA ILE A 57 -3.46 -4.34 6.53
C ILE A 57 -3.40 -5.62 7.37
N LYS A 58 -4.16 -5.70 8.48
CA LYS A 58 -4.20 -6.89 9.34
C LYS A 58 -4.61 -8.13 8.55
N SER A 59 -5.64 -8.02 7.71
CA SER A 59 -6.09 -9.11 6.84
C SER A 59 -5.01 -9.57 5.86
N HIS A 60 -4.33 -8.62 5.21
CA HIS A 60 -3.23 -8.92 4.29
C HIS A 60 -2.05 -9.60 5.00
N VAL A 61 -1.61 -9.07 6.15
CA VAL A 61 -0.54 -9.69 6.95
C VAL A 61 -0.90 -11.13 7.32
N PHE A 62 -2.13 -11.36 7.75
CA PHE A 62 -2.62 -12.69 8.09
C PHE A 62 -2.60 -13.63 6.86
N GLN A 63 -3.13 -13.18 5.72
CA GLN A 63 -3.13 -13.97 4.48
C GLN A 63 -1.71 -14.30 4.03
N THR A 64 -0.84 -13.29 3.93
CA THR A 64 0.56 -13.46 3.52
C THR A 64 1.31 -14.41 4.45
N HIS A 65 1.11 -14.32 5.77
CA HIS A 65 1.71 -15.26 6.72
C HIS A 65 1.31 -16.71 6.41
N HIS A 66 0.03 -16.98 6.18
CA HIS A 66 -0.47 -18.32 5.88
C HIS A 66 -0.02 -18.81 4.50
N THR A 67 -0.04 -17.95 3.50
CA THR A 67 0.44 -18.27 2.15
C THR A 67 1.94 -18.58 2.15
N ASN A 68 2.75 -17.80 2.87
CA ASN A 68 4.20 -18.03 2.97
C ASN A 68 4.50 -19.34 3.69
N LYS A 69 3.77 -19.64 4.78
CA LYS A 69 3.91 -20.91 5.51
C LYS A 69 3.64 -22.14 4.63
N LYS A 70 2.69 -22.04 3.68
CA LYS A 70 2.33 -23.15 2.77
C LYS A 70 3.15 -23.20 1.48
N ARG A 71 3.98 -22.18 1.18
CA ARG A 71 4.82 -22.13 -0.03
C ARG A 71 6.19 -22.79 0.13
N SER A 72 6.61 -23.13 1.35
CA SER A 72 7.88 -23.81 1.59
C SER A 72 7.77 -25.31 1.32
N SER A 73 7.55 -25.71 0.07
CA SER A 73 7.87 -27.07 -0.38
C SER A 73 9.36 -27.24 -0.65
N GLU A 74 10.09 -26.13 -0.71
CA GLU A 74 11.54 -26.14 -0.87
C GLU A 74 12.20 -26.70 0.39
N PRO A 75 13.17 -27.60 0.23
CA PRO A 75 13.92 -28.11 1.36
C PRO A 75 14.64 -26.96 2.07
N PRO A 76 14.78 -27.02 3.40
CA PRO A 76 15.55 -26.02 4.13
C PRO A 76 16.99 -25.98 3.62
N ILE A 77 17.46 -24.79 3.27
CA ILE A 77 18.84 -24.55 2.80
C ILE A 77 19.79 -24.75 3.98
N GLN A 78 20.80 -25.59 3.80
CA GLN A 78 21.84 -25.90 4.79
C GLN A 78 23.14 -25.18 4.47
N GLU A 79 24.03 -25.11 5.47
CA GLU A 79 25.36 -24.53 5.29
C GLU A 79 26.18 -25.38 4.29
N GLY A 80 26.63 -24.73 3.21
CA GLY A 80 27.33 -25.40 2.10
C GLY A 80 26.47 -25.62 0.84
N ASP A 81 25.16 -25.37 0.91
CA ASP A 81 24.29 -25.48 -0.27
C ASP A 81 24.60 -24.40 -1.32
N LEU A 82 24.63 -24.81 -2.58
CA LEU A 82 24.78 -23.90 -3.71
C LEU A 82 23.39 -23.39 -4.12
N VAL A 83 23.17 -22.08 -3.99
CA VAL A 83 21.93 -21.41 -4.38
C VAL A 83 22.14 -20.48 -5.57
N TYR A 84 21.18 -20.45 -6.49
CA TYR A 84 21.23 -19.55 -7.64
C TYR A 84 20.67 -18.17 -7.25
N LEU A 85 21.50 -17.13 -7.36
CA LEU A 85 21.08 -15.74 -7.15
C LEU A 85 20.78 -15.08 -8.49
N SER A 86 19.51 -14.75 -8.73
CA SER A 86 19.13 -13.89 -9.86
C SER A 86 19.16 -12.44 -9.38
N THR A 87 20.24 -11.73 -9.69
CA THR A 87 20.32 -10.27 -9.54
C THR A 87 20.10 -9.62 -10.89
N CYS A 88 19.06 -8.81 -11.05
CA CYS A 88 18.99 -7.87 -12.17
C CYS A 88 19.94 -6.70 -11.91
N ASN A 89 20.75 -6.34 -12.92
CA ASN A 89 21.56 -5.12 -12.94
C ASN A 89 20.76 -3.93 -13.48
#